data_AF-A0A061DJQ4-F1
#
_entry.id   AF-A0A061DJQ4-F1
#
_cell.length_a   1.000
_cell.length_b   1.000
_cell.length_c   1.000
_cell.angle_alpha   90.00
_cell.angle_beta   90.00
_cell.angle_gamma   90.00
#
_symmetry.space_group_name_H-M   'P 1'
#
loop_
_entity.id
_entity.type
_entity.pdbx_description
1 polymer ?
#
loop_
_entity_poly.entity_id
_entity_poly.type
_entity_poly.pdbx_seq_one_letter_code
_entity_poly.pdbx_strand_id
1 'polypeptide(L)'
;ASGWETFRLWRVNETYFNFRVFNKQFVGLGSQGVEAVSNTPTDSETFQIVRNDGDLNRVRLRAANGLFLQAQSETLVTADYAGSSWDDNDPSVFKMTIVVNNLHGEFQITNGYGPEKAPQVMQDHWNSYITEEDFNFMSANGLTAVRIPVGWWIAQDPTPPKPFVGGSLEALDRAFTWAEKYGMKVIVDLHALKASQNGNEHSGARDGYQEWGDSNIDETVAVIEFLAASLDRVVIDVHFYNLFSEGFNNMNVQQNIDFINNQRSSDLSTLTSANGPLVFVGEWTAEFARNDASKEDYQRFAQAQLDVYGRATFGWGYWAYKCAQNHWSLKWMIENNYIKL
;
A
#
# COMPACT_ATOMS: atom_id res chain seq x y z
N ALA A 1 -5.56 29.88 -5.70
CA ALA A 1 -4.78 28.94 -6.53
C ALA A 1 -4.88 29.39 -7.99
N SER A 2 -3.80 29.34 -8.78
CA SER A 2 -3.77 29.79 -10.19
C SER A 2 -3.96 28.65 -11.20
N GLY A 3 -4.65 27.57 -10.81
CA GLY A 3 -4.87 26.39 -11.64
C GLY A 3 -6.01 25.52 -11.09
N TRP A 4 -6.47 24.55 -11.89
CA TRP A 4 -7.43 23.53 -11.49
C TRP A 4 -6.76 22.52 -10.54
N GLU A 5 -7.53 22.02 -9.58
CA GLU A 5 -7.05 21.06 -8.58
C GLU A 5 -8.04 19.89 -8.46
N THR A 6 -7.52 18.69 -8.21
CA THR A 6 -8.33 17.53 -7.82
C THR A 6 -8.38 17.38 -6.31
N PHE A 7 -9.57 17.15 -5.76
CA PHE A 7 -9.74 16.91 -4.33
C PHE A 7 -9.52 15.43 -3.99
N ARG A 8 -8.79 15.18 -2.90
CA ARG A 8 -8.74 13.84 -2.29
C ARG A 8 -9.95 13.68 -1.37
N LEU A 9 -10.74 12.64 -1.61
CA LEU A 9 -11.97 12.38 -0.86
C LEU A 9 -11.67 11.55 0.38
N TRP A 10 -11.81 12.15 1.55
CA TRP A 10 -11.74 11.44 2.82
C TRP A 10 -13.13 10.98 3.21
N ARG A 11 -13.42 9.71 2.96
CA ARG A 11 -14.70 9.11 3.33
C ARG A 11 -14.85 9.07 4.85
N VAL A 12 -15.96 9.62 5.35
CA VAL A 12 -16.42 9.50 6.74
C VAL A 12 -17.45 8.36 6.83
N ASN A 13 -18.39 8.31 5.88
CA ASN A 13 -19.32 7.20 5.69
C ASN A 13 -19.78 7.13 4.21
N GLU A 14 -20.88 6.44 3.90
CA GLU A 14 -21.40 6.29 2.52
C GLU A 14 -21.72 7.61 1.81
N THR A 15 -22.14 8.65 2.54
CA THR A 15 -22.59 9.91 1.93
C THR A 15 -21.78 11.12 2.40
N TYR A 16 -21.04 11.01 3.51
CA TYR A 16 -20.26 12.11 4.06
C TYR A 16 -18.77 11.97 3.80
N PHE A 17 -18.16 13.07 3.38
CA PHE A 17 -16.75 13.15 2.97
C PHE A 17 -16.13 14.47 3.41
N ASN A 18 -14.83 14.45 3.73
CA ASN A 18 -14.02 15.66 3.74
C ASN A 18 -13.30 15.78 2.39
N PHE A 19 -13.09 17.01 1.93
CA PHE A 19 -12.33 17.30 0.72
C PHE A 19 -10.96 17.83 1.12
N ARG A 20 -9.92 17.04 0.87
CA ARG A 20 -8.54 17.42 1.14
C ARG A 20 -7.90 17.99 -0.13
N VAL A 21 -7.30 19.16 0.01
CA VAL A 21 -6.65 19.94 -1.05
C VAL A 21 -5.12 19.96 -0.88
N PHE A 22 -4.43 20.67 -1.77
CA PHE A 22 -3.02 20.98 -1.74
C PHE A 22 -2.66 21.59 -0.38
N ASN A 23 -1.39 21.42 0.00
CA ASN A 23 -0.90 21.77 1.33
C ASN A 23 -1.61 21.04 2.47
N LYS A 24 -2.26 19.89 2.18
CA LYS A 24 -2.84 18.98 3.19
C LYS A 24 -4.03 19.55 3.95
N GLN A 25 -4.62 20.64 3.45
CA GLN A 25 -5.74 21.33 4.09
C GLN A 25 -7.08 20.69 3.72
N PHE A 26 -8.10 20.98 4.52
CA PHE A 26 -9.48 20.57 4.31
C PHE A 26 -10.33 21.76 3.91
N VAL A 27 -11.20 21.52 2.95
CA VAL A 27 -12.22 22.48 2.54
C VAL A 27 -13.27 22.60 3.63
N GLY A 28 -13.74 23.82 3.88
CA GLY A 28 -14.82 24.13 4.81
C GLY A 28 -15.47 25.46 4.48
N LEU A 29 -16.30 25.95 5.39
CA LEU A 29 -16.97 27.26 5.25
C LEU A 29 -16.08 28.35 5.86
N GLY A 30 -15.49 29.18 4.98
CA GLY A 30 -14.73 30.36 5.33
C GLY A 30 -15.57 31.64 5.34
N SER A 31 -14.89 32.77 5.54
CA SER A 31 -15.55 34.08 5.63
C SER A 31 -16.05 34.60 4.27
N GLN A 32 -15.47 34.13 3.17
CA GLN A 32 -15.77 34.56 1.81
C GLN A 32 -16.44 33.46 0.98
N GLY A 33 -16.76 32.30 1.58
CA GLY A 33 -17.40 31.19 0.89
C GLY A 33 -16.76 29.86 1.27
N VAL A 34 -16.55 28.99 0.28
CA VAL A 34 -15.92 27.69 0.45
C VAL A 34 -14.40 27.82 0.26
N GLU A 35 -13.64 27.50 1.30
CA GLU A 35 -12.20 27.78 1.39
C GLU A 35 -11.43 26.60 1.99
N ALA A 36 -10.11 26.55 1.82
CA ALA A 36 -9.24 25.64 2.55
C ALA A 36 -8.96 26.21 3.95
N VAL A 37 -9.65 25.69 4.97
CA VAL A 37 -9.77 26.36 6.28
C VAL A 37 -8.97 25.69 7.41
N SER A 38 -8.63 24.41 7.27
CA SER A 38 -8.05 23.64 8.38
C SER A 38 -7.03 22.61 7.92
N ASN A 39 -6.09 22.25 8.80
CA ASN A 39 -5.17 21.12 8.62
C ASN A 39 -5.74 19.80 9.16
N THR A 40 -6.89 19.85 9.84
CA THR A 40 -7.56 18.68 10.44
C THR A 40 -9.07 18.83 10.28
N PRO A 41 -9.77 17.81 9.76
CA PRO A 41 -11.20 17.94 9.52
C PRO A 41 -11.98 17.78 10.82
N THR A 42 -13.03 18.58 10.96
CA THR A 42 -14.10 18.43 11.96
C THR A 42 -15.45 18.29 11.24
N ASP A 43 -16.56 18.30 11.99
CA ASP A 43 -17.90 18.32 11.41
C ASP A 43 -18.10 19.51 10.46
N SER A 44 -17.43 20.65 10.72
CA SER A 44 -17.50 21.86 9.88
C SER A 44 -16.85 21.71 8.50
N GLU A 45 -15.90 20.78 8.34
CA GLU A 45 -15.22 20.46 7.07
C GLU A 45 -15.80 19.21 6.39
N THR A 46 -16.96 18.74 6.86
CA THR A 46 -17.61 17.53 6.35
C THR A 46 -18.78 17.91 5.43
N PHE A 47 -18.79 17.34 4.23
CA PHE A 47 -19.82 17.55 3.23
C PHE A 47 -20.58 16.27 2.94
N GLN A 48 -21.90 16.37 2.81
CA GLN A 48 -22.70 15.29 2.26
C GLN A 48 -22.68 15.38 0.73
N ILE A 49 -22.22 14.33 0.06
CA ILE A 49 -22.41 14.18 -1.39
C ILE A 49 -23.78 13.55 -1.63
N VAL A 50 -24.72 14.36 -2.11
CA VAL A 50 -26.05 13.91 -2.54
C VAL A 50 -25.99 13.67 -4.04
N ARG A 51 -26.30 12.45 -4.49
CA ARG A 51 -26.29 12.08 -5.91
C ARG A 51 -27.69 12.15 -6.50
N ASN A 52 -27.79 12.48 -7.79
CA ASN A 52 -29.04 12.39 -8.53
C ASN A 52 -29.36 10.93 -8.89
N ASP A 53 -30.61 10.52 -8.71
CA ASP A 53 -31.03 9.12 -8.96
C ASP A 53 -31.00 8.72 -10.45
N GLY A 54 -31.16 9.69 -11.36
CA GLY A 54 -31.11 9.46 -12.81
C GLY A 54 -29.70 9.52 -13.41
N ASP A 55 -28.76 10.22 -12.76
CA ASP A 55 -27.34 10.27 -13.13
C ASP A 55 -26.47 10.46 -11.88
N LEU A 56 -25.84 9.37 -11.42
CA LEU A 56 -25.02 9.35 -10.21
C LEU A 56 -23.77 10.23 -10.27
N ASN A 57 -23.37 10.68 -11.46
CA ASN A 57 -22.27 11.64 -11.64
C ASN A 57 -22.72 13.09 -11.42
N ARG A 58 -24.03 13.37 -11.41
CA ARG A 58 -24.56 14.68 -11.01
C ARG A 58 -24.76 14.68 -9.50
N VAL A 59 -24.09 15.61 -8.84
CA VAL A 59 -24.06 15.68 -7.38
C VAL A 59 -24.39 17.08 -6.88
N ARG A 60 -24.86 17.14 -5.65
CA ARG A 60 -24.92 18.34 -4.82
C ARG A 60 -24.11 18.10 -3.56
N LEU A 61 -23.44 19.13 -3.08
CA LEU A 61 -22.58 19.05 -1.90
C LEU A 61 -23.27 19.84 -0.79
N ARG A 62 -23.75 19.17 0.25
CA ARG A 62 -24.36 19.83 1.40
C ARG A 62 -23.30 20.09 2.45
N ALA A 63 -23.19 21.33 2.92
CA ALA A 63 -22.26 21.69 3.98
C ALA A 63 -22.89 21.48 5.38
N ALA A 64 -22.07 21.65 6.42
CA ALA A 64 -22.49 21.51 7.82
C ALA A 64 -23.64 22.46 8.24
N ASN A 65 -23.83 23.58 7.54
CA ASN A 65 -24.95 24.50 7.77
C ASN A 65 -26.28 24.02 7.16
N GLY A 66 -26.31 22.83 6.55
CA GLY A 66 -27.49 22.21 5.93
C GLY A 66 -27.81 22.70 4.52
N LEU A 67 -27.09 23.70 4.01
CA LEU A 67 -27.30 24.28 2.69
C LEU A 67 -26.36 23.66 1.66
N PHE A 68 -26.77 23.70 0.39
CA PHE A 68 -25.96 23.21 -0.71
C PHE A 68 -24.94 24.25 -1.18
N LEU A 69 -23.80 23.76 -1.63
CA LEU A 69 -22.82 24.56 -2.34
C LEU A 69 -23.43 25.05 -3.66
N GLN A 70 -23.13 26.29 -4.03
CA GLN A 70 -23.45 26.84 -5.35
C GLN A 70 -22.31 27.70 -5.90
N ALA A 71 -22.08 27.58 -7.20
CA ALA A 71 -21.18 28.44 -7.95
C ALA A 71 -21.88 29.78 -8.22
N GLN A 72 -21.42 30.85 -7.57
CA GLN A 72 -21.95 32.21 -7.75
C GLN A 72 -21.26 32.91 -8.94
N SER A 73 -20.01 32.55 -9.20
CA SER A 73 -19.20 33.03 -10.32
C SER A 73 -18.12 32.01 -10.66
N GLU A 74 -17.28 32.31 -11.66
CA GLU A 74 -16.11 31.50 -12.00
C GLU A 74 -15.09 31.36 -10.85
N THR A 75 -15.14 32.24 -9.85
CA THR A 75 -14.15 32.32 -8.77
C THR A 75 -14.75 32.21 -7.37
N LEU A 76 -16.08 32.06 -7.25
CA LEU A 76 -16.77 32.05 -5.98
C LEU A 76 -17.74 30.88 -5.87
N VAL A 77 -17.50 30.03 -4.86
CA VAL A 77 -18.43 29.00 -4.41
C VAL A 77 -18.86 29.36 -2.99
N THR A 78 -20.17 29.29 -2.75
CA THR A 78 -20.81 29.59 -1.45
C THR A 78 -21.65 28.40 -1.02
N ALA A 79 -22.08 28.34 0.25
CA ALA A 79 -22.93 27.27 0.77
C ALA A 79 -24.23 27.84 1.38
N ASP A 80 -25.05 28.44 0.53
CA ASP A 80 -26.28 29.14 0.91
C ASP A 80 -27.49 28.74 0.05
N TYR A 81 -27.36 27.73 -0.80
CA TYR A 81 -28.43 27.28 -1.68
C TYR A 81 -29.40 26.32 -0.99
N ALA A 82 -30.70 26.64 -1.01
CA ALA A 82 -31.76 25.84 -0.40
C ALA A 82 -32.74 25.20 -1.40
N GLY A 83 -32.54 25.41 -2.71
CA GLY A 83 -33.43 24.89 -3.74
C GLY A 83 -33.32 23.39 -3.96
N SER A 84 -34.22 22.82 -4.77
CA SER A 84 -34.35 21.37 -5.00
C SER A 84 -34.26 20.92 -6.46
N SER A 85 -34.08 21.84 -7.42
CA SER A 85 -34.06 21.50 -8.85
C SER A 85 -32.80 20.76 -9.29
N TRP A 86 -32.89 19.88 -10.28
CA TRP A 86 -31.71 19.26 -10.92
C TRP A 86 -31.56 19.72 -12.37
N ASP A 87 -32.01 20.94 -12.68
CA ASP A 87 -31.85 21.51 -14.02
C ASP A 87 -30.36 21.80 -14.31
N ASP A 88 -29.99 21.79 -15.60
CA ASP A 88 -28.60 22.01 -16.02
C ASP A 88 -28.08 23.42 -15.69
N ASN A 89 -28.99 24.38 -15.47
CA ASN A 89 -28.66 25.75 -15.09
C ASN A 89 -28.68 25.98 -13.56
N ASP A 90 -28.95 24.95 -12.75
CA ASP A 90 -28.93 25.07 -11.29
C ASP A 90 -27.47 25.18 -10.81
N PRO A 91 -27.07 26.31 -10.19
CA PRO A 91 -25.68 26.57 -9.81
C PRO A 91 -25.17 25.65 -8.69
N SER A 92 -26.05 24.88 -8.06
CA SER A 92 -25.69 23.90 -7.02
C SER A 92 -25.41 22.49 -7.54
N VAL A 93 -25.68 22.24 -8.83
CA VAL A 93 -25.47 20.91 -9.44
C VAL A 93 -24.08 20.82 -10.06
N PHE A 94 -23.25 19.94 -9.53
CA PHE A 94 -21.90 19.69 -10.00
C PHE A 94 -21.84 18.36 -10.74
N LYS A 95 -20.96 18.28 -11.75
CA LYS A 95 -20.57 17.00 -12.36
C LYS A 95 -19.33 16.47 -11.66
N MET A 96 -19.45 15.34 -10.99
CA MET A 96 -18.37 14.67 -10.29
C MET A 96 -17.71 13.64 -11.21
N THR A 97 -16.40 13.76 -11.39
CA THR A 97 -15.58 12.80 -12.12
C THR A 97 -14.51 12.26 -11.19
N ILE A 98 -14.42 10.93 -11.05
CA ILE A 98 -13.29 10.30 -10.34
C ILE A 98 -12.12 10.21 -11.31
N VAL A 99 -11.16 11.14 -11.16
CA VAL A 99 -10.06 11.33 -12.12
C VAL A 99 -9.06 10.17 -12.07
N VAL A 100 -8.83 9.59 -10.89
CA VAL A 100 -7.87 8.52 -10.64
C VAL A 100 -8.35 7.65 -9.47
N ASN A 101 -8.34 6.32 -9.62
CA ASN A 101 -8.55 5.37 -8.51
C ASN A 101 -7.27 4.57 -8.27
N ASN A 102 -6.18 5.25 -7.92
CA ASN A 102 -4.87 4.63 -7.70
C ASN A 102 -4.60 4.36 -6.22
N LEU A 103 -5.50 4.76 -5.33
CA LEU A 103 -5.35 4.48 -3.90
C LEU A 103 -5.92 3.09 -3.64
N HIS A 104 -5.02 2.17 -3.33
CA HIS A 104 -5.33 0.79 -2.99
C HIS A 104 -4.74 0.45 -1.62
N GLY A 105 -4.87 -0.80 -1.20
CA GLY A 105 -4.32 -1.28 0.06
C GLY A 105 -5.35 -1.37 1.19
N GLU A 106 -4.89 -1.76 2.36
CA GLU A 106 -5.76 -2.16 3.46
C GLU A 106 -6.65 -1.02 3.98
N PHE A 107 -6.13 0.22 4.01
CA PHE A 107 -6.92 1.38 4.41
C PHE A 107 -8.15 1.56 3.50
N GLN A 108 -7.97 1.55 2.17
CA GLN A 108 -9.05 1.77 1.21
C GLN A 108 -10.02 0.61 1.18
N ILE A 109 -9.55 -0.64 1.30
CA ILE A 109 -10.41 -1.82 1.36
C ILE A 109 -11.30 -1.77 2.61
N THR A 110 -10.70 -1.59 3.79
CA THR A 110 -11.44 -1.62 5.06
C THR A 110 -12.38 -0.43 5.21
N ASN A 111 -11.94 0.78 4.83
CA ASN A 111 -12.80 1.97 4.79
C ASN A 111 -13.89 1.88 3.70
N GLY A 112 -13.60 1.15 2.62
CA GLY A 112 -14.51 0.87 1.51
C GLY A 112 -15.69 -0.01 1.94
N TYR A 113 -15.39 -1.15 2.56
CA TYR A 113 -16.40 -2.09 3.07
C TYR A 113 -17.08 -1.61 4.36
N GLY A 114 -16.44 -0.70 5.09
CA GLY A 114 -16.98 -0.16 6.34
C GLY A 114 -16.87 -1.14 7.51
N PRO A 115 -17.17 -0.68 8.74
CA PRO A 115 -16.88 -1.42 9.96
C PRO A 115 -17.64 -2.73 10.13
N GLU A 116 -18.76 -2.91 9.42
CA GLU A 116 -19.59 -4.12 9.49
C GLU A 116 -19.08 -5.23 8.57
N LYS A 117 -18.69 -4.91 7.34
CA LYS A 117 -18.31 -5.91 6.32
C LYS A 117 -16.79 -6.14 6.27
N ALA A 118 -15.99 -5.12 6.54
CA ALA A 118 -14.53 -5.21 6.46
C ALA A 118 -13.94 -6.33 7.33
N PRO A 119 -14.38 -6.58 8.58
CA PRO A 119 -13.83 -7.66 9.40
C PRO A 119 -13.96 -9.04 8.74
N GLN A 120 -15.15 -9.37 8.21
CA GLN A 120 -15.37 -10.65 7.55
C GLN A 120 -14.51 -10.79 6.29
N VAL A 121 -14.44 -9.74 5.46
CA VAL A 121 -13.63 -9.73 4.24
C VAL A 121 -12.16 -10.01 4.55
N MET A 122 -11.60 -9.38 5.58
CA MET A 122 -10.20 -9.57 5.94
C MET A 122 -9.96 -10.94 6.60
N GLN A 123 -10.88 -11.42 7.44
CA GLN A 123 -10.78 -12.76 8.03
C GLN A 123 -10.83 -13.85 6.95
N ASP A 124 -11.76 -13.75 5.99
CA ASP A 124 -11.84 -14.69 4.87
C ASP A 124 -10.55 -14.69 4.04
N HIS A 125 -9.97 -13.51 3.81
CA HIS A 125 -8.67 -13.38 3.14
C HIS A 125 -7.54 -14.07 3.92
N TRP A 126 -7.36 -13.75 5.21
CA TRP A 126 -6.31 -14.34 6.04
C TRP A 126 -6.46 -15.84 6.27
N ASN A 127 -7.67 -16.38 6.14
CA ASN A 127 -7.94 -17.81 6.30
C ASN A 127 -7.77 -18.63 5.01
N SER A 128 -7.69 -17.98 3.85
CA SER A 128 -7.70 -18.67 2.55
C SER A 128 -6.54 -18.30 1.62
N TYR A 129 -5.92 -17.14 1.80
CA TYR A 129 -4.90 -16.66 0.86
C TYR A 129 -3.55 -17.36 1.03
N ILE A 130 -3.06 -17.48 2.26
CA ILE A 130 -1.89 -18.30 2.63
C ILE A 130 -2.36 -19.35 3.63
N THR A 131 -2.12 -20.62 3.31
CA THR A 131 -2.52 -21.76 4.13
C THR A 131 -1.31 -22.61 4.52
N GLU A 132 -1.55 -23.65 5.32
CA GLU A 132 -0.53 -24.63 5.67
C GLU A 132 0.07 -25.32 4.44
N GLU A 133 -0.74 -25.61 3.41
CA GLU A 133 -0.23 -26.23 2.18
C GLU A 133 0.80 -25.36 1.47
N ASP A 134 0.72 -24.03 1.62
CA ASP A 134 1.70 -23.13 1.04
C ASP A 134 3.06 -23.24 1.76
N PHE A 135 3.09 -23.40 3.08
CA PHE A 135 4.33 -23.68 3.84
C PHE A 135 4.92 -25.04 3.49
N ASN A 136 4.08 -26.06 3.34
CA ASN A 136 4.51 -27.37 2.84
C ASN A 136 5.15 -27.26 1.45
N PHE A 137 4.51 -26.51 0.54
CA PHE A 137 5.02 -26.28 -0.80
C PHE A 137 6.38 -25.56 -0.76
N MET A 138 6.50 -24.50 0.03
CA MET A 138 7.75 -23.74 0.15
C MET A 138 8.89 -24.64 0.63
N SER A 139 8.67 -25.37 1.73
CA SER A 139 9.66 -26.29 2.32
C SER A 139 10.07 -27.41 1.35
N ALA A 140 9.10 -28.04 0.66
CA ALA A 140 9.37 -29.08 -0.34
C ALA A 140 10.14 -28.59 -1.57
N ASN A 141 10.14 -27.28 -1.85
CA ASN A 141 10.90 -26.66 -2.94
C ASN A 141 12.18 -25.97 -2.45
N GLY A 142 12.65 -26.26 -1.23
CA GLY A 142 13.95 -25.79 -0.74
C GLY A 142 13.98 -24.38 -0.16
N LEU A 143 12.82 -23.71 -0.02
CA LEU A 143 12.74 -22.44 0.69
C LEU A 143 12.83 -22.68 2.20
N THR A 144 13.63 -21.87 2.88
CA THR A 144 13.97 -22.05 4.30
C THR A 144 13.44 -20.94 5.22
N ALA A 145 12.90 -19.87 4.65
CA ALA A 145 12.38 -18.74 5.40
C ALA A 145 11.20 -18.05 4.69
N VAL A 146 10.38 -17.35 5.47
CA VAL A 146 9.33 -16.43 5.01
C VAL A 146 9.57 -15.04 5.60
N ARG A 147 9.41 -14.01 4.78
CA ARG A 147 9.33 -12.61 5.22
C ARG A 147 7.87 -12.21 5.23
N ILE A 148 7.36 -11.77 6.38
CA ILE A 148 5.94 -11.46 6.59
C ILE A 148 5.79 -9.97 6.90
N PRO A 149 5.37 -9.16 5.91
CA PRO A 149 4.99 -7.77 6.10
C PRO A 149 3.80 -7.64 7.05
N VAL A 150 3.92 -6.79 8.07
CA VAL A 150 2.86 -6.43 9.00
C VAL A 150 2.72 -4.91 9.09
N GLY A 151 1.50 -4.43 9.32
CA GLY A 151 1.26 -3.02 9.60
C GLY A 151 1.23 -2.72 11.08
N TRP A 152 1.56 -1.49 11.46
CA TRP A 152 1.59 -1.03 12.87
C TRP A 152 0.32 -1.33 13.67
N TRP A 153 -0.84 -1.42 13.00
CA TRP A 153 -2.12 -1.71 13.64
C TRP A 153 -2.18 -3.08 14.31
N ILE A 154 -1.31 -4.02 13.91
CA ILE A 154 -1.20 -5.36 14.54
C ILE A 154 -0.91 -5.27 16.05
N ALA A 155 -0.16 -4.26 16.50
CA ALA A 155 0.17 -4.08 17.91
C ALA A 155 -1.07 -3.66 18.76
N GLN A 156 -2.18 -3.31 18.12
CA GLN A 156 -3.44 -2.93 18.76
C GLN A 156 -4.53 -3.99 18.55
N ASP A 157 -4.16 -5.19 18.07
CA ASP A 157 -5.08 -6.30 17.99
C ASP A 157 -5.60 -6.72 19.39
N PRO A 158 -6.85 -7.21 19.49
CA PRO A 158 -7.81 -7.46 18.40
C PRO A 158 -8.66 -6.23 18.01
N THR A 159 -8.36 -5.05 18.54
CA THR A 159 -9.17 -3.83 18.36
C THR A 159 -8.35 -2.67 17.81
N PRO A 160 -7.77 -2.79 16.60
CA PRO A 160 -7.03 -1.70 16.01
C PRO A 160 -7.94 -0.49 15.72
N PRO A 161 -7.36 0.71 15.60
CA PRO A 161 -8.11 1.91 15.30
C PRO A 161 -8.68 1.82 13.88
N LYS A 162 -9.92 2.31 13.73
CA LYS A 162 -10.61 2.30 12.44
C LYS A 162 -9.85 3.14 11.40
N PRO A 163 -9.86 2.75 10.12
CA PRO A 163 -10.68 1.67 9.54
C PRO A 163 -10.07 0.27 9.63
N PHE A 164 -8.83 0.13 10.13
CA PHE A 164 -8.19 -1.18 10.27
C PHE A 164 -9.03 -2.14 11.12
N VAL A 165 -8.89 -3.43 10.83
CA VAL A 165 -9.70 -4.50 11.43
C VAL A 165 -8.79 -5.50 12.13
N GLY A 166 -9.28 -6.06 13.24
CA GLY A 166 -8.47 -6.98 14.03
C GLY A 166 -8.44 -8.40 13.50
N GLY A 167 -7.37 -9.13 13.83
CA GLY A 167 -7.17 -10.53 13.48
C GLY A 167 -5.83 -10.82 12.77
N SER A 168 -5.06 -9.78 12.46
CA SER A 168 -3.74 -9.92 11.81
C SER A 168 -2.72 -10.66 12.69
N LEU A 169 -2.76 -10.47 14.01
CA LEU A 169 -1.90 -11.15 14.97
C LEU A 169 -2.18 -12.65 15.02
N GLU A 170 -3.46 -13.05 15.01
CA GLU A 170 -3.84 -14.46 14.96
C GLU A 170 -3.37 -15.11 13.65
N ALA A 171 -3.47 -14.40 12.52
CA ALA A 171 -2.96 -14.87 11.25
C ALA A 171 -1.44 -15.05 11.26
N LEU A 172 -0.71 -14.12 11.90
CA LEU A 172 0.74 -14.21 12.09
C LEU A 172 1.09 -15.43 12.96
N ASP A 173 0.40 -15.66 14.07
CA ASP A 173 0.62 -16.82 14.97
C ASP A 173 0.43 -18.16 14.24
N ARG A 174 -0.57 -18.26 13.35
CA ARG A 174 -0.74 -19.44 12.48
C ARG A 174 0.45 -19.63 11.54
N ALA A 175 0.95 -18.56 10.93
CA ALA A 175 2.14 -18.62 10.08
C ALA A 175 3.39 -19.10 10.87
N PHE A 176 3.58 -18.67 12.12
CA PHE A 176 4.64 -19.18 12.98
C PHE A 176 4.47 -20.68 13.29
N THR A 177 3.24 -21.13 13.54
CA THR A 177 2.94 -22.55 13.78
C THR A 177 3.31 -23.40 12.56
N TRP A 178 2.97 -22.96 11.36
CA TRP A 178 3.35 -23.66 10.13
C TRP A 178 4.85 -23.59 9.87
N ALA A 179 5.47 -22.43 10.11
CA ALA A 179 6.92 -22.26 9.97
C ALA A 179 7.68 -23.25 10.86
N GLU A 180 7.29 -23.38 12.14
CA GLU A 180 7.87 -24.36 13.07
C GLU A 180 7.72 -25.79 12.54
N LYS A 181 6.51 -26.17 12.13
CA LYS A 181 6.21 -27.51 11.59
C LYS A 181 7.10 -27.89 10.41
N TYR A 182 7.37 -26.94 9.51
CA TYR A 182 8.12 -27.16 8.28
C TYR A 182 9.60 -26.74 8.38
N GLY A 183 10.08 -26.40 9.58
CA GLY A 183 11.47 -26.00 9.82
C GLY A 183 11.87 -24.65 9.20
N MET A 184 10.90 -23.82 8.81
CA MET A 184 11.12 -22.52 8.18
C MET A 184 11.37 -21.42 9.23
N LYS A 185 12.18 -20.43 8.87
CA LYS A 185 12.39 -19.21 9.68
C LYS A 185 11.39 -18.13 9.28
N VAL A 186 11.05 -17.25 10.23
CA VAL A 186 10.14 -16.13 10.00
C VAL A 186 10.91 -14.83 10.22
N ILE A 187 10.83 -13.92 9.25
CA ILE A 187 11.28 -12.53 9.35
C ILE A 187 10.03 -11.68 9.42
N VAL A 188 9.77 -11.05 10.56
CA VAL A 188 8.65 -10.11 10.71
C VAL A 188 9.12 -8.74 10.26
N ASP A 189 8.42 -8.16 9.29
CA ASP A 189 8.76 -6.88 8.69
C ASP A 189 7.68 -5.85 9.01
N LEU A 190 8.01 -4.81 9.79
CA LEU A 190 7.09 -3.70 10.04
C LEU A 190 7.02 -2.81 8.80
N HIS A 191 6.16 -3.22 7.88
CA HIS A 191 6.11 -2.72 6.51
C HIS A 191 5.28 -1.44 6.36
N ALA A 192 4.31 -1.22 7.25
CA ALA A 192 3.49 -0.02 7.27
C ALA A 192 3.63 0.70 8.61
N LEU A 193 4.18 1.91 8.56
CA LEU A 193 4.27 2.79 9.72
C LEU A 193 3.01 3.64 9.85
N LYS A 194 2.68 4.05 11.07
CA LYS A 194 1.56 4.97 11.28
C LYS A 194 1.78 6.25 10.50
N ALA A 195 0.70 6.75 9.91
CA ALA A 195 0.69 7.92 9.04
C ALA A 195 1.46 7.74 7.70
N SER A 196 1.87 6.51 7.37
CA SER A 196 2.56 6.15 6.12
C SER A 196 3.92 6.83 5.92
N GLN A 197 4.95 6.00 5.74
CA GLN A 197 6.33 6.42 5.53
C GLN A 197 6.68 6.74 4.08
N ASN A 198 5.79 6.50 3.11
CA ASN A 198 6.08 6.70 1.69
C ASN A 198 4.86 7.12 0.84
N GLY A 199 3.65 7.17 1.41
CA GLY A 199 2.43 7.52 0.68
C GLY A 199 1.87 6.40 -0.20
N ASN A 200 2.50 5.23 -0.29
CA ASN A 200 2.05 4.14 -1.16
C ASN A 200 1.05 3.20 -0.46
N GLU A 201 0.28 2.48 -1.25
CA GLU A 201 -0.71 1.50 -0.80
C GLU A 201 -0.16 0.45 0.16
N HIS A 202 1.08 -0.02 -0.06
CA HIS A 202 1.72 -1.03 0.79
C HIS A 202 2.03 -0.53 2.20
N SER A 203 1.99 0.79 2.42
CA SER A 203 2.18 1.41 3.73
C SER A 203 0.85 1.73 4.43
N GLY A 204 -0.28 1.31 3.83
CA GLY A 204 -1.61 1.64 4.33
C GLY A 204 -1.93 3.14 4.23
N ALA A 205 -1.34 3.85 3.26
CA ALA A 205 -1.54 5.28 3.10
C ALA A 205 -3.02 5.62 2.86
N ARG A 206 -3.57 6.55 3.65
CA ARG A 206 -4.97 6.96 3.53
C ARG A 206 -5.28 7.65 2.21
N ASP A 207 -4.35 8.49 1.76
CA ASP A 207 -4.63 9.39 0.64
C ASP A 207 -3.39 9.72 -0.19
N GLY A 208 -2.36 8.88 -0.18
CA GLY A 208 -1.20 9.09 -1.05
C GLY A 208 -0.14 10.05 -0.49
N TYR A 209 -0.38 10.67 0.67
CA TYR A 209 0.64 11.49 1.32
C TYR A 209 1.47 10.67 2.29
N GLN A 210 2.78 10.93 2.28
CA GLN A 210 3.67 10.58 3.38
C GLN A 210 3.43 11.57 4.52
N GLU A 211 3.01 11.05 5.68
CA GLU A 211 2.74 11.85 6.88
C GLU A 211 3.45 11.30 8.13
N TRP A 212 4.18 10.19 8.00
CA TRP A 212 5.17 9.78 8.99
C TRP A 212 6.32 10.80 9.08
N GLY A 213 6.81 11.04 10.30
CA GLY A 213 7.81 12.05 10.65
C GLY A 213 8.04 12.09 12.16
N ASP A 214 8.78 13.09 12.67
CA ASP A 214 9.29 13.15 14.05
C ASP A 214 8.25 12.85 15.15
N SER A 215 7.00 13.31 14.99
CA SER A 215 5.92 13.07 15.96
C SER A 215 5.41 11.62 16.02
N ASN A 216 5.83 10.75 15.09
CA ASN A 216 5.42 9.34 15.00
C ASN A 216 6.56 8.38 15.40
N ILE A 217 7.74 8.90 15.77
CA ILE A 217 8.91 8.08 16.09
C ILE A 217 8.65 7.24 17.34
N ASP A 218 8.16 7.83 18.43
CA ASP A 218 7.92 7.11 19.69
C ASP A 218 6.92 5.96 19.53
N GLU A 219 5.89 6.15 18.71
CA GLU A 219 4.91 5.09 18.40
C GLU A 219 5.51 4.00 17.50
N THR A 220 6.37 4.38 16.56
CA THR A 220 7.14 3.42 15.75
C THR A 220 8.06 2.57 16.65
N VAL A 221 8.76 3.21 17.59
CA VAL A 221 9.61 2.54 18.57
C VAL A 221 8.78 1.60 19.45
N ALA A 222 7.61 2.01 19.93
CA ALA A 222 6.74 1.15 20.74
C ALA A 222 6.28 -0.11 19.98
N VAL A 223 5.98 -0.01 18.67
CA VAL A 223 5.64 -1.18 17.84
C VAL A 223 6.88 -2.06 17.64
N ILE A 224 8.04 -1.47 17.37
CA ILE A 224 9.30 -2.21 17.27
C ILE A 224 9.61 -2.91 18.60
N GLU A 225 9.43 -2.26 19.75
CA GLU A 225 9.63 -2.85 21.08
C GLU A 225 8.63 -3.96 21.35
N PHE A 226 7.37 -3.83 20.95
CA PHE A 226 6.39 -4.92 21.03
C PHE A 226 6.82 -6.15 20.22
N LEU A 227 7.29 -5.93 18.98
CA LEU A 227 7.80 -6.99 18.13
C LEU A 227 9.12 -7.58 18.66
N ALA A 228 10.05 -6.73 19.11
CA ALA A 228 11.40 -7.10 19.53
C ALA A 228 11.46 -7.66 20.96
N ALA A 229 10.60 -7.25 21.88
CA ALA A 229 10.46 -7.88 23.20
C ALA A 229 10.07 -9.36 23.09
N SER A 230 9.58 -9.76 21.92
CA SER A 230 9.19 -11.12 21.56
C SER A 230 10.23 -11.83 20.66
N LEU A 231 11.28 -11.14 20.16
CA LEU A 231 12.17 -11.61 19.09
C LEU A 231 13.64 -11.21 19.31
N ASP A 232 14.56 -12.18 19.28
CA ASP A 232 16.02 -11.97 19.43
C ASP A 232 16.75 -12.22 18.08
N ARG A 233 17.76 -11.38 17.73
CA ARG A 233 18.66 -11.39 16.52
C ARG A 233 18.22 -10.54 15.30
N VAL A 234 18.69 -9.28 15.24
CA VAL A 234 18.39 -8.26 14.21
C VAL A 234 19.20 -8.45 12.90
N VAL A 235 18.62 -8.06 11.75
CA VAL A 235 19.22 -8.10 10.39
C VAL A 235 19.02 -6.75 9.67
N ILE A 236 19.94 -6.39 8.76
CA ILE A 236 19.82 -5.21 7.89
C ILE A 236 19.18 -5.63 6.56
N ASP A 237 18.04 -5.01 6.23
CA ASP A 237 17.24 -5.27 5.03
C ASP A 237 17.57 -4.29 3.90
N VAL A 238 17.75 -4.78 2.67
CA VAL A 238 18.01 -3.98 1.47
C VAL A 238 17.06 -4.41 0.35
N HIS A 239 16.40 -3.46 -0.31
CA HIS A 239 15.43 -3.71 -1.38
C HIS A 239 16.05 -3.33 -2.74
N PHE A 240 16.15 -4.29 -3.65
CA PHE A 240 16.71 -4.06 -4.99
C PHE A 240 15.65 -4.24 -6.07
N TYR A 241 15.23 -3.13 -6.66
CA TYR A 241 14.32 -3.10 -7.80
C TYR A 241 15.03 -2.62 -9.07
N ASN A 242 14.91 -3.37 -10.16
CA ASN A 242 15.37 -2.98 -11.50
C ASN A 242 14.21 -2.52 -12.40
N LEU A 243 13.20 -1.86 -11.83
CA LEU A 243 11.95 -1.53 -12.50
C LEU A 243 11.51 -0.07 -12.32
N PHE A 244 11.78 0.53 -11.17
CA PHE A 244 11.17 1.82 -10.79
C PHE A 244 12.01 3.06 -11.13
N SER A 245 13.16 2.88 -11.79
CA SER A 245 14.00 3.98 -12.26
C SER A 245 13.91 4.11 -13.77
N GLU A 246 13.78 5.34 -14.28
CA GLU A 246 13.74 5.63 -15.72
C GLU A 246 14.96 5.07 -16.48
N GLY A 247 16.09 4.88 -15.78
CA GLY A 247 17.29 4.27 -16.35
C GLY A 247 17.06 2.85 -16.88
N PHE A 248 16.13 2.08 -16.29
CA PHE A 248 15.84 0.71 -16.70
C PHE A 248 14.90 0.64 -17.92
N ASN A 249 14.10 1.67 -18.17
CA ASN A 249 13.10 1.69 -19.25
C ASN A 249 13.70 1.48 -20.65
N ASN A 250 14.97 1.89 -20.83
CA ASN A 250 15.67 1.80 -22.11
C ASN A 250 16.67 0.64 -22.17
N MET A 251 16.81 -0.15 -21.10
CA MET A 251 17.70 -1.30 -21.08
C MET A 251 17.03 -2.51 -21.74
N ASN A 252 17.74 -3.16 -22.67
CA ASN A 252 17.34 -4.47 -23.17
C ASN A 252 17.59 -5.58 -22.13
N VAL A 253 17.16 -6.81 -22.42
CA VAL A 253 17.30 -7.95 -21.50
C VAL A 253 18.76 -8.16 -21.08
N GLN A 254 19.70 -8.16 -22.02
CA GLN A 254 21.11 -8.38 -21.72
C GLN A 254 21.68 -7.24 -20.87
N GLN A 255 21.31 -5.98 -21.16
CA GLN A 255 21.75 -4.84 -20.36
C GLN A 255 21.22 -4.89 -18.93
N ASN A 256 19.98 -5.35 -18.72
CA ASN A 256 19.44 -5.57 -17.38
C ASN A 256 20.20 -6.67 -16.63
N ILE A 257 20.49 -7.80 -17.31
CA ILE A 257 21.31 -8.89 -16.75
C ILE A 257 22.72 -8.40 -16.42
N ASP A 258 23.34 -7.63 -17.30
CA ASP A 258 24.67 -7.07 -17.10
C ASP A 258 24.69 -6.07 -15.94
N PHE A 259 23.64 -5.27 -15.75
CA PHE A 259 23.52 -4.36 -14.61
C PHE A 259 23.48 -5.12 -13.27
N ILE A 260 22.79 -6.27 -13.22
CA ILE A 260 22.76 -7.14 -12.03
C ILE A 260 24.16 -7.72 -11.78
N ASN A 261 24.77 -8.32 -12.81
CA ASN A 261 26.06 -8.98 -12.69
C ASN A 261 27.22 -8.02 -12.34
N ASN A 262 27.11 -6.76 -12.75
CA ASN A 262 28.15 -5.76 -12.53
C ASN A 262 27.81 -4.85 -11.34
N GLN A 263 26.79 -4.00 -11.48
CA GLN A 263 26.52 -2.94 -10.51
C GLN A 263 25.94 -3.52 -9.21
N ARG A 264 24.86 -4.30 -9.28
CA ARG A 264 24.25 -4.89 -8.06
C ARG A 264 25.23 -5.81 -7.32
N SER A 265 26.00 -6.60 -8.07
CA SER A 265 27.07 -7.44 -7.50
C SER A 265 28.12 -6.64 -6.74
N SER A 266 28.59 -5.51 -7.31
CA SER A 266 29.54 -4.61 -6.64
C SER A 266 28.93 -3.93 -5.40
N ASP A 267 27.70 -3.45 -5.50
CA ASP A 267 26.98 -2.82 -4.38
C ASP A 267 26.82 -3.81 -3.22
N LEU A 268 26.38 -5.04 -3.50
CA LEU A 268 26.22 -6.10 -2.52
C LEU A 268 27.57 -6.52 -1.90
N SER A 269 28.63 -6.65 -2.72
CA SER A 269 29.97 -7.05 -2.26
C SER A 269 30.59 -6.04 -1.28
N THR A 270 30.22 -4.76 -1.40
CA THR A 270 30.66 -3.71 -0.46
C THR A 270 30.04 -3.92 0.93
N LEU A 271 28.87 -4.55 1.00
CA LEU A 271 28.12 -4.78 2.24
C LEU A 271 28.46 -6.13 2.90
N THR A 272 28.94 -7.13 2.15
CA THR A 272 29.10 -8.53 2.58
C THR A 272 30.53 -8.93 3.00
N SER A 273 31.34 -7.99 3.52
CA SER A 273 32.71 -8.32 3.98
C SER A 273 32.71 -9.41 5.09
N ALA A 274 33.80 -10.18 5.22
CA ALA A 274 33.87 -11.37 6.08
C ALA A 274 33.64 -11.10 7.59
N ASN A 275 33.83 -9.86 8.04
CA ASN A 275 33.51 -9.37 9.39
C ASN A 275 32.41 -8.30 9.38
N GLY A 276 31.72 -8.15 8.25
CA GLY A 276 30.63 -7.23 8.03
C GLY A 276 29.30 -7.76 8.57
N PRO A 277 28.24 -6.94 8.52
CA PRO A 277 26.92 -7.35 8.98
C PRO A 277 26.34 -8.50 8.12
N LEU A 278 25.38 -9.22 8.69
CA LEU A 278 24.52 -10.13 7.92
C LEU A 278 23.70 -9.29 6.94
N VAL A 279 23.77 -9.63 5.64
CA VAL A 279 23.09 -8.92 4.56
C VAL A 279 21.96 -9.75 4.01
N PHE A 280 20.79 -9.15 3.90
CA PHE A 280 19.57 -9.75 3.37
C PHE A 280 19.08 -8.94 2.16
N VAL A 281 18.86 -9.61 1.02
CA VAL A 281 18.16 -8.99 -0.13
C VAL A 281 16.67 -9.24 0.05
N GLY A 282 15.98 -8.35 0.77
CA GLY A 282 14.64 -8.65 1.28
C GLY A 282 13.52 -8.67 0.26
N GLU A 283 13.71 -8.00 -0.88
CA GLU A 283 12.72 -7.94 -1.95
C GLU A 283 13.40 -7.93 -3.33
N TRP A 284 12.99 -8.86 -4.20
CA TRP A 284 13.28 -8.89 -5.64
C TRP A 284 12.21 -9.70 -6.39
N THR A 285 12.09 -9.52 -7.70
CA THR A 285 11.14 -10.26 -8.54
C THR A 285 11.72 -10.59 -9.91
N ALA A 286 11.18 -11.59 -10.60
CA ALA A 286 11.54 -11.93 -11.97
C ALA A 286 10.71 -11.19 -13.03
N GLU A 287 9.78 -10.30 -12.64
CA GLU A 287 9.14 -9.36 -13.57
C GLU A 287 10.08 -8.18 -13.90
N PHE A 288 10.20 -7.84 -15.19
CA PHE A 288 11.03 -6.72 -15.69
C PHE A 288 10.34 -5.90 -16.79
N ALA A 289 9.01 -5.93 -16.82
CA ALA A 289 8.10 -5.20 -17.70
C ALA A 289 8.40 -5.34 -19.19
N ARG A 290 8.78 -6.56 -19.61
CA ARG A 290 9.04 -6.88 -21.02
C ARG A 290 7.98 -7.83 -21.57
N ASN A 291 7.13 -7.27 -22.42
CA ASN A 291 6.05 -8.00 -23.09
C ASN A 291 6.55 -8.88 -24.24
N ASP A 292 7.78 -8.67 -24.72
CA ASP A 292 8.39 -9.43 -25.81
C ASP A 292 9.41 -10.48 -25.34
N ALA A 293 9.65 -10.58 -24.03
CA ALA A 293 10.58 -11.54 -23.47
C ALA A 293 10.03 -12.97 -23.56
N SER A 294 10.88 -13.90 -23.99
CA SER A 294 10.54 -15.32 -24.02
C SER A 294 10.61 -15.93 -22.61
N LYS A 295 10.05 -17.14 -22.45
CA LYS A 295 10.23 -17.91 -21.21
C LYS A 295 11.70 -18.13 -20.85
N GLU A 296 12.55 -18.37 -21.85
CA GLU A 296 13.98 -18.55 -21.65
C GLU A 296 14.65 -17.26 -21.15
N ASP A 297 14.19 -16.09 -21.60
CA ASP A 297 14.67 -14.80 -21.10
C ASP A 297 14.32 -14.60 -19.63
N TYR A 298 13.08 -14.92 -19.23
CA TYR A 298 12.68 -14.89 -17.81
C TYR A 298 13.47 -15.89 -16.96
N GLN A 299 13.74 -17.09 -17.47
CA GLN A 299 14.58 -18.09 -16.79
C GLN A 299 16.01 -17.57 -16.58
N ARG A 300 16.62 -17.00 -17.63
CA ARG A 300 17.97 -16.42 -17.57
C ARG A 300 18.02 -15.23 -16.61
N PHE A 301 17.02 -14.36 -16.64
CA PHE A 301 16.90 -13.21 -15.76
C PHE A 301 16.76 -13.63 -14.29
N ALA A 302 15.87 -14.57 -13.99
CA ALA A 302 15.68 -15.07 -12.64
C ALA A 302 16.92 -15.82 -12.12
N GLN A 303 17.57 -16.63 -12.96
CA GLN A 303 18.80 -17.34 -12.58
C GLN A 303 19.93 -16.37 -12.24
N ALA A 304 20.12 -15.32 -13.04
CA ALA A 304 21.13 -14.30 -12.75
C ALA A 304 20.89 -13.61 -11.39
N GLN A 305 19.63 -13.34 -11.04
CA GLN A 305 19.26 -12.80 -9.73
C GLN A 305 19.54 -13.80 -8.61
N LEU A 306 19.18 -15.07 -8.77
CA LEU A 306 19.49 -16.12 -7.78
C LEU A 306 21.00 -16.28 -7.57
N ASP A 307 21.80 -16.29 -8.64
CA ASP A 307 23.25 -16.46 -8.58
C ASP A 307 23.96 -15.29 -7.86
N VAL A 308 23.40 -14.08 -7.96
CA VAL A 308 23.96 -12.87 -7.33
C VAL A 308 23.40 -12.69 -5.91
N TYR A 309 22.08 -12.71 -5.75
CA TYR A 309 21.43 -12.48 -4.45
C TYR A 309 21.60 -13.67 -3.49
N GLY A 310 21.81 -14.88 -4.01
CA GLY A 310 22.21 -16.05 -3.22
C GLY A 310 23.56 -15.90 -2.51
N ARG A 311 24.37 -14.88 -2.85
CA ARG A 311 25.62 -14.54 -2.18
C ARG A 311 25.43 -13.67 -0.94
N ALA A 312 24.21 -13.16 -0.71
CA ALA A 312 23.89 -12.40 0.50
C ALA A 312 24.09 -13.28 1.74
N THR A 313 24.75 -12.75 2.77
CA THR A 313 25.22 -13.54 3.92
C THR A 313 24.11 -13.99 4.86
N PHE A 314 22.92 -13.40 4.77
CA PHE A 314 21.71 -13.83 5.47
C PHE A 314 20.72 -14.58 4.56
N GLY A 315 20.61 -14.16 3.29
CA GLY A 315 19.73 -14.76 2.30
C GLY A 315 19.00 -13.73 1.44
N TRP A 316 17.89 -14.14 0.84
CA TRP A 316 17.06 -13.30 -0.03
C TRP A 316 15.56 -13.60 0.14
N GLY A 317 14.70 -12.65 -0.21
CA GLY A 317 13.24 -12.76 -0.23
C GLY A 317 12.68 -12.38 -1.60
N TYR A 318 11.95 -13.31 -2.24
CA TYR A 318 11.24 -13.02 -3.49
C TYR A 318 9.93 -12.30 -3.19
N TRP A 319 9.71 -11.15 -3.81
CA TRP A 319 8.45 -10.43 -3.80
C TRP A 319 7.60 -10.84 -5.02
N ALA A 320 6.56 -11.66 -4.86
CA ALA A 320 6.04 -12.28 -3.64
C ALA A 320 5.86 -13.80 -3.81
N TYR A 321 5.56 -14.52 -2.72
CA TYR A 321 5.31 -15.97 -2.78
C TYR A 321 4.14 -16.33 -3.71
N LYS A 322 3.02 -15.62 -3.57
CA LYS A 322 1.80 -15.79 -4.35
C LYS A 322 1.30 -14.41 -4.77
N CYS A 323 0.90 -14.27 -6.03
CA CYS A 323 0.42 -13.01 -6.59
C CYS A 323 -0.53 -13.30 -7.77
N ALA A 324 -1.43 -12.36 -8.08
CA ALA A 324 -2.30 -12.48 -9.25
C ALA A 324 -1.53 -12.33 -10.57
N GLN A 325 -0.43 -11.56 -10.55
CA GLN A 325 0.48 -11.41 -11.68
C GLN A 325 1.53 -12.52 -11.67
N ASN A 326 1.57 -13.31 -12.75
CA ASN A 326 2.34 -14.55 -12.84
C ASN A 326 3.82 -14.41 -12.46
N HIS A 327 4.56 -13.47 -13.06
CA HIS A 327 5.99 -13.30 -12.78
C HIS A 327 6.27 -12.66 -11.42
N TRP A 328 5.27 -12.08 -10.76
CA TRP A 328 5.36 -11.65 -9.36
C TRP A 328 5.06 -12.78 -8.37
N SER A 329 4.66 -13.96 -8.83
CA SER A 329 4.29 -15.11 -8.00
C SER A 329 5.36 -16.19 -8.05
N LEU A 330 6.21 -16.29 -7.02
CA LEU A 330 7.28 -17.31 -6.96
C LEU A 330 6.71 -18.73 -7.09
N LYS A 331 5.56 -19.01 -6.44
CA LYS A 331 4.86 -20.29 -6.56
C LYS A 331 4.57 -20.62 -8.03
N TRP A 332 3.99 -19.68 -8.76
CA TRP A 332 3.70 -19.86 -10.18
C TRP A 332 4.98 -20.04 -11.01
N MET A 333 6.04 -19.27 -10.70
CA MET A 333 7.33 -19.38 -11.37
C MET A 333 7.96 -20.77 -11.20
N ILE A 334 7.86 -21.37 -10.01
CA ILE A 334 8.33 -22.74 -9.74
C ILE A 334 7.46 -23.77 -10.48
N GLU A 335 6.14 -23.71 -10.31
CA GLU A 335 5.19 -24.65 -10.93
C GLU A 335 5.28 -24.66 -12.46
N ASN A 336 5.59 -23.51 -13.06
CA ASN A 336 5.69 -23.35 -14.52
C ASN A 336 7.14 -23.45 -15.04
N ASN A 337 8.09 -23.90 -14.22
CA ASN A 337 9.50 -24.11 -14.58
C ASN A 337 10.22 -22.83 -15.07
N TYR A 338 9.88 -21.66 -14.56
CA TYR A 338 10.64 -20.43 -14.77
C TYR A 338 11.78 -20.28 -13.77
N ILE A 339 11.60 -20.78 -12.55
CA ILE A 339 12.62 -20.82 -11.49
C ILE A 339 12.81 -22.26 -11.02
N LYS A 340 14.05 -22.63 -10.72
CA LYS A 340 14.44 -23.85 -10.00
C LYS A 340 15.34 -23.43 -8.85
N LEU A 341 15.00 -23.85 -7.64
CA LEU A 341 15.69 -23.50 -6.40
C LEU A 341 16.68 -24.58 -5.97
#